data_AF-A0A2N6VQP6-F1
#
_entry.id   AF-A0A2N6VQP6-F1
#
_cell.length_a   1.000
_cell.length_b   1.000
_cell.length_c   1.000
_cell.angle_alpha   90.00
_cell.angle_beta   90.00
_cell.angle_gamma   90.00
#
_symmetry.space_group_name_H-M   'P 1'
#
loop_
_entity.id
_entity.type
_entity.pdbx_description
1 polymer ?
#
loop_
_entity_poly.entity_id
_entity_poly.type
_entity_poly.pdbx_seq_one_letter_code
_entity_poly.pdbx_strand_id
1 'polypeptide(L)'
;MKKFGSFIISHDPASTLINTRYPRVVHAALTKEVIEVAKNSKQTSRRVAREAADALRDGRSLARTKSLAGSALSQARPSRKRR
;
A
#
# COMPACT_ATOMS: atom_id res chain seq x y z
N MET A 1 -1.65 1.00 -29.24
CA MET A 1 -2.77 0.91 -28.28
C MET A 1 -2.23 0.25 -27.01
N LYS A 2 -1.94 1.02 -25.95
CA LYS A 2 -1.27 0.48 -24.75
C LYS A 2 -2.33 0.04 -23.73
N LYS A 3 -2.48 -1.28 -23.57
CA LYS A 3 -3.25 -1.90 -22.48
C LYS A 3 -2.42 -1.78 -21.21
N PHE A 4 -2.83 -0.92 -20.28
CA PHE A 4 -2.26 -0.90 -18.93
C PHE A 4 -3.26 -1.49 -17.96
N GLY A 5 -3.00 -2.73 -17.55
CA GLY A 5 -3.66 -3.39 -16.45
C GLY A 5 -2.68 -4.36 -15.80
N SER A 6 -1.94 -3.89 -14.79
CA SER A 6 -1.29 -4.73 -13.76
C SER A 6 -0.60 -3.81 -12.75
N PHE A 7 -1.23 -3.68 -11.58
CA PHE A 7 -0.74 -3.03 -10.38
C PHE A 7 0.48 -3.80 -9.85
N ILE A 8 1.70 -3.27 -10.03
CA ILE A 8 2.87 -3.61 -9.22
C ILE A 8 3.69 -2.33 -9.10
N ILE A 9 4.01 -1.98 -7.85
CA ILE A 9 4.98 -0.95 -7.46
C ILE A 9 6.20 -1.13 -8.36
N SER A 10 6.45 -0.16 -9.23
CA SER A 10 7.71 -0.04 -9.95
C SER A 10 8.83 -0.10 -8.92
N HIS A 11 9.54 -1.23 -8.87
CA HIS A 11 10.86 -1.24 -8.27
C HIS A 11 11.72 -0.46 -9.26
N ASP A 12 11.83 0.84 -9.00
CA ASP A 12 12.72 1.71 -9.75
C ASP A 12 14.15 1.24 -9.43
N PRO A 13 14.91 0.65 -10.38
CA PRO A 13 16.27 0.20 -10.12
C PRO A 13 17.22 1.38 -9.81
N ALA A 14 16.76 2.63 -9.94
CA ALA A 14 17.48 3.79 -9.43
C ALA A 14 17.49 3.86 -7.89
N SER A 15 16.54 3.22 -7.19
CA SER A 15 16.55 3.14 -5.72
C SER A 15 17.69 2.25 -5.19
N THR A 16 18.28 1.39 -6.05
CA THR A 16 19.46 0.58 -5.73
C THR A 16 20.80 1.32 -5.87
N LEU A 17 20.82 2.61 -6.24
CA LEU A 17 22.03 3.45 -6.30
C LEU A 17 22.13 4.51 -5.19
N ILE A 18 21.45 4.30 -4.06
CA ILE A 18 21.54 5.20 -2.88
C ILE A 18 22.08 4.44 -1.65
N ASN A 19 22.89 3.39 -1.86
CA ASN A 19 23.45 2.58 -0.77
C ASN A 19 24.95 2.37 -0.92
N THR A 20 25.68 3.47 -1.05
CA THR A 20 27.14 3.48 -0.83
C THR A 20 27.62 4.67 0.01
N ARG A 21 26.70 5.49 0.55
CA ARG A 21 27.08 6.72 1.29
C ARG A 21 26.65 6.76 2.76
N TYR A 22 26.06 5.69 3.28
CA TYR A 22 25.75 5.58 4.72
C TYR A 22 26.39 4.29 5.25
N PRO A 23 27.34 4.35 6.21
CA PRO A 23 27.97 3.14 6.73
C PRO A 23 26.93 2.16 7.30
N ARG A 24 27.19 0.85 7.21
CA ARG A 24 26.22 -0.21 7.60
C ARG A 24 25.61 -0.04 9.00
N VAL A 25 26.35 0.59 9.92
CA VAL A 25 25.88 0.93 11.28
C VAL A 25 24.81 2.04 11.30
N VAL A 26 24.88 3.03 10.41
CA VAL A 26 23.80 4.03 10.28
C VAL A 26 22.61 3.46 9.53
N HIS A 27 22.78 2.54 8.57
CA HIS A 27 21.63 1.80 8.02
C HIS A 27 20.91 1.01 9.11
N ALA A 28 21.62 0.33 10.00
CA ALA A 28 21.01 -0.44 11.10
C ALA A 28 20.26 0.45 12.11
N ALA A 29 20.75 1.67 12.37
CA ALA A 29 20.06 2.62 13.24
C ALA A 29 18.87 3.31 12.55
N LEU A 30 19.04 3.77 11.31
CA LEU A 30 17.98 4.39 10.49
C LEU A 30 16.86 3.37 10.22
N THR A 31 17.20 2.11 10.00
CA THR A 31 16.20 1.06 9.77
C THR A 31 15.35 0.81 11.00
N LYS A 32 15.88 0.85 12.23
CA LYS A 32 15.04 0.65 13.42
C LYS A 32 13.96 1.73 13.56
N GLU A 33 14.32 3.00 13.45
CA GLU A 33 13.35 4.10 13.53
C GLU A 33 12.36 4.09 12.36
N VAL A 34 12.84 3.85 11.13
CA VAL A 34 12.00 3.75 9.93
C VAL A 34 11.08 2.53 9.99
N ILE A 35 11.53 1.39 10.52
CA ILE A 35 10.72 0.18 10.69
C ILE A 35 9.62 0.42 11.73
N GLU A 36 9.92 1.09 12.84
CA GLU A 36 8.90 1.42 13.84
C GLU A 36 7.84 2.39 13.29
N VAL A 37 8.24 3.40 12.50
CA VAL A 37 7.28 4.25 11.76
C VAL A 37 6.50 3.48 10.69
N ALA A 38 7.15 2.52 10.02
CA ALA A 38 6.51 1.67 9.00
C ALA A 38 5.52 0.66 9.61
N LYS A 39 5.70 0.27 10.88
CA LYS A 39 4.78 -0.60 11.64
C LYS A 39 3.54 0.19 12.09
N ASN A 40 2.72 0.59 11.12
CA ASN A 40 1.42 1.19 11.40
C ASN A 40 0.36 0.11 11.69
N SER A 41 -0.11 0.04 12.93
CA SER A 41 -1.17 -0.89 13.36
C SER A 41 -2.59 -0.37 13.13
N LYS A 42 -2.76 0.87 12.68
CA LYS A 42 -4.08 1.46 12.35
C LYS A 42 -4.66 0.74 11.14
N GLN A 43 -5.96 0.52 11.15
CA GLN A 43 -6.65 -0.24 10.11
C GLN A 43 -7.92 0.50 9.68
N THR A 44 -8.32 0.29 8.44
CA THR A 44 -9.59 0.80 7.93
C THR A 44 -10.75 0.10 8.65
N SER A 45 -11.72 0.89 9.11
CA SER A 45 -12.91 0.37 9.77
C SER A 45 -13.75 -0.50 8.83
N ARG A 46 -14.57 -1.41 9.39
CA ARG A 46 -15.43 -2.29 8.56
C ARG A 46 -16.39 -1.52 7.66
N ARG A 47 -16.91 -0.37 8.13
CA ARG A 47 -17.82 0.47 7.35
C ARG A 47 -17.12 1.08 6.14
N VAL A 48 -15.97 1.73 6.37
CA VAL A 48 -15.19 2.37 5.31
C VAL A 48 -14.67 1.33 4.30
N ALA A 49 -14.27 0.14 4.77
CA ALA A 49 -13.85 -0.95 3.89
C ALA A 49 -14.99 -1.43 2.96
N ARG A 50 -16.24 -1.44 3.45
CA ARG A 50 -17.42 -1.77 2.62
C ARG A 50 -17.67 -0.69 1.58
N GLU A 51 -17.69 0.58 1.98
CA GLU A 51 -17.87 1.72 1.06
C GLU A 51 -16.77 1.75 -0.02
N ALA A 52 -15.52 1.46 0.34
CA ALA A 52 -14.42 1.31 -0.61
C ALA A 52 -14.63 0.13 -1.58
N ALA A 53 -15.08 -1.02 -1.09
CA ALA A 53 -15.40 -2.17 -1.93
C ALA A 53 -16.55 -1.87 -2.91
N ASP A 54 -17.57 -1.14 -2.45
CA ASP A 54 -18.69 -0.71 -3.29
C ASP A 54 -18.23 0.29 -4.35
N ALA A 55 -17.36 1.24 -3.98
CA ALA A 55 -16.76 2.18 -4.94
C ALA A 55 -15.92 1.49 -6.03
N LEU A 56 -15.25 0.36 -5.71
CA LEU A 56 -14.54 -0.45 -6.72
C LEU A 56 -15.49 -1.16 -7.68
N ARG A 57 -16.67 -1.57 -7.19
CA ARG A 57 -17.71 -2.27 -7.97
C ARG A 57 -18.60 -1.30 -8.76
N ASP A 58 -18.74 -0.05 -8.32
CA ASP A 58 -19.53 0.94 -9.04
C ASP A 58 -18.89 1.25 -10.40
N GLY A 59 -19.67 1.04 -11.46
CA GLY A 59 -19.29 1.35 -12.84
C GLY A 59 -19.10 2.84 -13.11
N ARG A 60 -19.62 3.72 -12.25
CA ARG A 60 -19.51 5.18 -12.35
C ARG A 60 -18.26 5.75 -11.67
N SER A 61 -17.55 4.95 -10.88
CA SER A 61 -16.34 5.40 -10.17
C SER A 61 -15.17 5.67 -11.12
N LEU A 62 -14.61 6.86 -11.02
CA LEU A 62 -13.42 7.28 -11.77
C LEU A 62 -12.16 6.51 -11.32
N ALA A 63 -11.15 6.45 -12.19
CA ALA A 63 -9.90 5.74 -11.93
C ALA A 63 -9.22 6.18 -10.61
N ARG A 64 -9.21 7.49 -10.32
CA ARG A 64 -8.62 8.02 -9.08
C ARG A 64 -9.36 7.54 -7.84
N THR A 65 -10.69 7.47 -7.89
CA THR A 65 -11.52 6.94 -6.80
C THR A 65 -11.24 5.47 -6.57
N LYS A 66 -11.10 4.68 -7.64
CA LYS A 66 -10.76 3.26 -7.54
C LYS A 66 -9.38 3.04 -6.92
N SER A 67 -8.39 3.87 -7.28
CA SER A 67 -7.06 3.82 -6.66
C SER A 67 -7.13 4.12 -5.15
N LEU A 68 -7.85 5.17 -4.76
CA LEU A 68 -8.03 5.52 -3.34
C LEU A 68 -8.77 4.42 -2.57
N ALA A 69 -9.83 3.87 -3.15
CA ALA A 69 -10.59 2.77 -2.57
C ALA A 69 -9.76 1.49 -2.41
N GLY A 70 -8.90 1.17 -3.40
CA GLY A 70 -7.96 0.05 -3.33
C GLY A 70 -6.98 0.20 -2.16
N SER A 71 -6.42 1.39 -1.96
CA SER A 71 -5.53 1.69 -0.82
C SER A 71 -6.25 1.56 0.53
N ALA A 72 -7.51 2.02 0.62
CA ALA A 72 -8.29 1.88 1.85
C ALA A 72 -8.62 0.42 2.16
N LEU A 73 -8.94 -0.38 1.13
CA LEU A 73 -9.31 -1.79 1.28
C LEU A 73 -8.11 -2.68 1.64
N SER A 74 -6.92 -2.39 1.11
CA SER A 74 -5.70 -3.13 1.46
C SER A 74 -5.28 -2.96 2.92
N GLN A 75 -5.68 -1.84 3.55
CA GLN A 75 -5.46 -1.55 4.97
C GLN A 75 -6.62 -2.04 5.86
N ALA A 76 -7.63 -2.71 5.31
CA ALA A 76 -8.75 -3.25 6.08
C ALA A 76 -8.42 -4.63 6.65
N ARG A 77 -8.96 -4.93 7.85
CA ARG A 77 -8.76 -6.25 8.47
C ARG A 77 -9.53 -7.33 7.70
N PRO A 78 -8.90 -8.48 7.39
CA PRO A 78 -9.59 -9.59 6.76
C PRO A 78 -10.66 -10.14 7.70
N SER A 79 -11.85 -10.45 7.16
CA SER A 79 -12.88 -11.15 7.93
C SER A 79 -12.41 -12.57 8.19
N ARG A 80 -12.50 -13.02 9.44
CA ARG A 80 -12.16 -14.40 9.82
C ARG A 80 -13.12 -15.35 9.09
N LYS A 81 -12.66 -16.00 8.02
CA LYS A 81 -13.45 -17.02 7.31
C LYS A 81 -13.64 -18.20 8.26
N ARG A 82 -14.88 -18.40 8.74
CA ARG A 82 -15.24 -19.67 9.40
C ARG A 82 -15.18 -20.76 8.34
N ARG A 83 -14.33 -21.76 8.56
CA ARG A 83 -14.29 -22.99 7.76
C ARG A 83 -15.47 -23.88 8.13
#